data_AF-A0A7S0F7Q7-F1
#
_entry.id   AF-A0A7S0F7Q7-F1
#
_cell.length_a   1.000
_cell.length_b   1.000
_cell.length_c   1.000
_cell.angle_alpha   90.00
_cell.angle_beta   90.00
_cell.angle_gamma   90.00
#
_symmetry.space_group_name_H-M   'P 1'
#
loop_
_entity.id
_entity.type
_entity.pdbx_description
1 polymer ?
#
loop_
_entity_poly.entity_id
_entity_poly.type
_entity_poly.pdbx_seq_one_letter_code
_entity_poly.pdbx_strand_id
1 'polypeptide(L)'
;FYKIPQIPTRTIGRLQLAKEYANLAKEYPPEKGGQGSGLKCIRVHLHRFLHKDLQNDVDFRKKIVADKTLEELEESIQICSQKHAQDNHVVEDESLSWYRRHRDAKIQRDNRAANNGVETDDEDDEDVDECGDGYTGGNMFGGDDGDDDGDY
;
A
#
# COMPACT_ATOMS: atom_id res chain seq x y z
N PHE A 1 1.24 0.14 -44.16
CA PHE A 1 0.52 0.30 -42.89
C PHE A 1 1.15 -0.64 -41.86
N TYR A 2 2.05 -0.15 -41.01
CA TYR A 2 2.56 -0.96 -39.90
C TYR A 2 1.50 -0.95 -38.80
N LYS A 3 1.00 -2.14 -38.43
CA LYS A 3 0.17 -2.30 -37.24
C LYS A 3 1.06 -2.05 -36.04
N ILE A 4 0.79 -0.98 -35.30
CA ILE A 4 1.42 -0.74 -34.00
C ILE A 4 1.12 -2.00 -33.16
N PRO A 5 2.13 -2.70 -32.63
CA PRO A 5 1.89 -3.85 -31.79
C PRO A 5 1.06 -3.37 -30.59
N GLN A 6 -0.15 -3.90 -30.45
CA GLN A 6 -0.96 -3.71 -29.27
C GLN A 6 -0.16 -4.30 -28.11
N ILE A 7 0.44 -3.42 -27.31
CA ILE A 7 1.09 -3.83 -26.07
C ILE A 7 -0.05 -4.39 -25.23
N PRO A 8 -0.07 -5.69 -24.89
CA PRO A 8 -1.12 -6.20 -24.03
C PRO A 8 -1.06 -5.38 -22.75
N THR A 9 -2.15 -4.69 -22.43
CA THR A 9 -2.34 -4.02 -21.16
C THR A 9 -2.29 -5.10 -20.10
N ARG A 10 -1.09 -5.39 -19.57
CA ARG A 10 -0.92 -6.24 -18.40
C ARG A 10 -1.47 -5.46 -17.20
N THR A 11 -2.78 -5.47 -17.05
CA THR A 11 -3.45 -5.18 -15.79
C THR A 11 -3.29 -6.42 -14.93
N ILE A 12 -2.17 -6.48 -14.21
CA ILE A 12 -2.01 -7.46 -13.13
C ILE A 12 -3.02 -7.04 -12.05
N GLY A 13 -3.88 -7.97 -11.65
CA GLY A 13 -4.91 -7.69 -10.66
C GLY A 13 -4.32 -7.32 -9.31
N ARG A 14 -4.97 -6.42 -8.58
CA ARG A 14 -4.52 -5.95 -7.26
C ARG A 14 -4.34 -7.09 -6.25
N LEU A 15 -5.23 -8.07 -6.28
CA LEU A 15 -5.17 -9.26 -5.44
C LEU A 15 -3.98 -10.16 -5.82
N GLN A 16 -3.69 -10.27 -7.12
CA GLN A 16 -2.54 -11.04 -7.59
C GLN A 16 -1.23 -10.40 -7.12
N LEU A 17 -1.11 -9.08 -7.20
CA LEU A 17 0.06 -8.36 -6.66
C LEU A 17 0.24 -8.58 -5.15
N ALA A 18 -0.85 -8.51 -4.38
CA ALA A 18 -0.80 -8.76 -2.94
C ALA A 18 -0.31 -10.19 -2.61
N LYS A 19 -0.80 -11.19 -3.34
CA LYS A 19 -0.37 -12.59 -3.20
C LYS A 19 1.09 -12.80 -3.56
N GLU A 20 1.52 -12.29 -4.71
CA GLU A 20 2.92 -12.39 -5.16
C GLU A 20 3.87 -11.70 -4.16
N TYR A 21 3.49 -10.54 -3.64
CA TYR A 21 4.28 -9.83 -2.63
C TYR A 21 4.37 -10.60 -1.31
N ALA A 22 3.27 -11.19 -0.82
CA ALA A 22 3.29 -12.00 0.39
C ALA A 22 4.22 -13.23 0.24
N ASN A 23 4.19 -13.89 -0.92
CA ASN A 23 5.10 -14.99 -1.22
C ASN A 23 6.58 -14.56 -1.22
N LEU A 24 6.89 -13.41 -1.83
CA LEU A 24 8.24 -12.85 -1.82
C LEU A 24 8.70 -12.48 -0.41
N ALA A 25 7.83 -11.92 0.41
CA ALA A 25 8.11 -11.59 1.80
C ALA A 25 8.37 -12.85 2.66
N LYS A 26 7.82 -14.00 2.27
CA LYS A 26 8.07 -15.30 2.90
C LYS A 26 9.42 -15.89 2.50
N GLU A 27 9.75 -15.79 1.21
CA GLU A 27 11.03 -16.27 0.66
C GLU A 27 12.21 -15.39 1.15
N TYR A 28 11.99 -14.08 1.22
CA TYR A 28 12.97 -13.07 1.61
C TYR A 28 12.44 -12.25 2.80
N PRO A 29 12.45 -12.82 4.03
CA PRO A 29 11.90 -12.14 5.19
C PRO A 29 12.69 -10.87 5.53
N PRO A 30 12.04 -9.69 5.53
CA PRO A 30 12.73 -8.41 5.70
C PRO A 30 13.36 -8.25 7.10
N GLU A 31 12.92 -9.03 8.08
CA GLU A 31 13.47 -9.06 9.43
C GLU A 31 14.92 -9.58 9.48
N LYS A 32 15.32 -10.43 8.53
CA LYS A 32 16.70 -10.96 8.46
C LYS A 32 17.72 -9.93 7.93
N GLY A 33 17.25 -8.81 7.37
CA GLY A 33 18.10 -7.74 6.84
C GLY A 33 18.50 -6.67 7.85
N GLY A 34 18.11 -6.81 9.13
CA GLY A 34 18.40 -5.81 10.18
C GLY A 34 17.53 -4.54 10.13
N GLN A 35 16.58 -4.44 9.20
CA GLN A 35 15.53 -3.42 9.28
C GLN A 35 14.47 -3.88 10.29
N GLY A 36 14.49 -3.31 11.50
CA GLY A 36 13.55 -3.60 12.60
C GLY A 36 12.06 -3.25 12.36
N SER A 37 11.64 -3.12 11.09
CA SER A 37 10.29 -2.73 10.68
C SER A 37 9.74 -3.60 9.54
N GLY A 38 10.29 -4.81 9.34
CA GLY A 38 9.97 -5.67 8.20
C GLY A 38 8.48 -5.93 8.01
N LEU A 39 7.79 -6.37 9.08
CA LEU A 39 6.35 -6.64 9.01
C LEU A 39 5.49 -5.38 8.85
N LYS A 40 5.89 -4.25 9.46
CA LYS A 40 5.17 -2.97 9.29
C LYS A 40 5.22 -2.54 7.82
N CYS A 41 6.39 -2.67 7.18
CA CYS A 41 6.57 -2.40 5.76
C CYS A 41 5.65 -3.29 4.90
N ILE A 42 5.63 -4.60 5.15
CA ILE A 42 4.76 -5.54 4.43
C ILE A 42 3.29 -5.12 4.51
N ARG A 43 2.82 -4.79 5.72
CA ARG A 43 1.44 -4.36 5.97
C ARG A 43 1.07 -3.10 5.20
N VAL A 44 1.95 -2.11 5.17
CA VAL A 44 1.75 -0.86 4.41
C VAL A 44 1.61 -1.16 2.91
N HIS A 45 2.46 -2.04 2.37
CA HIS A 45 2.38 -2.43 0.97
C HIS A 45 1.08 -3.16 0.65
N LEU A 46 0.67 -4.12 1.48
CA LEU A 46 -0.60 -4.83 1.32
C LEU A 46 -1.80 -3.88 1.39
N HIS A 47 -1.79 -2.92 2.32
CA HIS A 47 -2.82 -1.89 2.41
C HIS A 47 -2.89 -1.03 1.13
N ARG A 48 -1.74 -0.70 0.52
CA ARG A 48 -1.69 0.06 -0.75
C ARG A 48 -2.17 -0.76 -1.95
N PHE A 49 -1.84 -2.05 -2.02
CA PHE A 49 -2.33 -2.93 -3.09
C PHE A 49 -3.84 -3.09 -3.02
N LEU A 50 -4.37 -3.37 -1.83
CA LEU A 50 -5.80 -3.63 -1.60
C LEU A 50 -6.60 -2.36 -1.30
N HIS A 51 -6.03 -1.17 -1.50
CA HIS A 51 -6.64 0.10 -1.10
C HIS A 51 -8.09 0.26 -1.59
N LYS A 52 -8.40 -0.20 -2.82
CA LYS A 52 -9.75 -0.14 -3.37
C LYS A 52 -10.74 -1.07 -2.67
N ASP A 53 -10.31 -2.26 -2.28
CA ASP A 53 -11.13 -3.20 -1.51
C ASP A 53 -11.36 -2.69 -0.07
N LEU A 54 -10.35 -2.04 0.50
CA LEU A 54 -10.36 -1.48 1.85
C LEU A 54 -11.06 -0.12 1.94
N GLN A 55 -11.36 0.52 0.80
CA GLN A 55 -11.97 1.84 0.77
C GLN A 55 -13.40 1.80 1.34
N ASN A 56 -14.13 0.73 1.02
CA ASN A 56 -15.54 0.57 1.38
C ASN A 56 -15.76 -0.37 2.58
N ASP A 57 -14.73 -1.10 3.01
CA ASP A 57 -14.80 -2.08 4.09
C ASP A 57 -13.87 -1.70 5.26
N VAL A 58 -14.44 -0.95 6.20
CA VAL A 58 -13.72 -0.41 7.37
C VAL A 58 -13.28 -1.53 8.32
N ASP A 59 -14.07 -2.60 8.44
CA ASP A 59 -13.75 -3.72 9.32
C ASP A 59 -12.60 -4.56 8.74
N PHE A 60 -12.60 -4.74 7.41
CA PHE A 60 -11.48 -5.38 6.73
C PHE A 60 -10.20 -4.54 6.81
N ARG A 61 -10.31 -3.21 6.74
CA ARG A 61 -9.18 -2.30 7.00
C ARG A 61 -8.61 -2.46 8.40
N LYS A 62 -9.45 -2.47 9.43
CA LYS A 62 -9.03 -2.68 10.81
C LYS A 62 -8.33 -4.02 11.01
N LYS A 63 -8.82 -5.08 10.35
CA LYS A 63 -8.19 -6.41 10.40
C LYS A 63 -6.76 -6.38 9.88
N ILE A 64 -6.53 -5.86 8.67
CA ILE A 64 -5.18 -5.77 8.09
C ILE A 64 -4.23 -4.95 8.98
N VAL A 65 -4.73 -3.87 9.59
CA VAL A 65 -3.94 -3.06 10.53
C VAL A 65 -3.61 -3.84 11.81
N ALA A 66 -4.53 -4.69 12.29
CA ALA A 66 -4.35 -5.47 13.51
C ALA A 66 -3.46 -6.70 13.32
N ASP A 67 -3.35 -7.27 12.12
CA ASP A 67 -2.58 -8.48 11.83
C ASP A 67 -1.08 -8.29 12.21
N LYS A 68 -0.55 -9.10 13.13
CA LYS A 68 0.82 -9.02 13.69
C LYS A 68 1.75 -10.10 13.17
N THR A 69 1.27 -10.98 12.30
CA THR A 69 2.09 -12.02 11.68
C THR A 69 1.87 -12.05 10.17
N LEU A 70 2.82 -12.66 9.45
CA LEU A 70 2.68 -12.85 8.01
C LEU A 70 1.52 -13.81 7.67
N GLU A 71 1.27 -14.81 8.53
CA GLU A 71 0.19 -15.78 8.36
C GLU A 71 -1.18 -15.10 8.46
N GLU A 72 -1.40 -14.23 9.44
CA GLU A 72 -2.64 -13.45 9.57
C GLU A 72 -2.88 -12.54 8.36
N LEU A 73 -1.82 -11.97 7.78
CA LEU A 73 -1.90 -11.17 6.55
C LEU A 73 -2.26 -12.04 5.33
N GLU A 74 -1.74 -13.27 5.24
CA GLU A 74 -2.11 -14.24 4.21
C GLU A 74 -3.60 -14.61 4.31
N GLU A 75 -4.13 -14.83 5.52
CA GLU A 75 -5.56 -15.06 5.75
C GLU A 75 -6.41 -13.87 5.27
N SER A 76 -5.99 -12.64 5.58
CA SER A 76 -6.65 -11.43 5.10
C SER A 76 -6.68 -11.34 3.56
N ILE A 77 -5.59 -11.72 2.89
CA ILE A 77 -5.55 -11.81 1.42
C ILE A 77 -6.52 -12.90 0.91
N GLN A 78 -6.61 -14.03 1.62
CA GLN A 78 -7.52 -15.11 1.25
C GLN A 78 -8.99 -14.70 1.40
N ILE A 79 -9.35 -13.97 2.46
CA ILE A 79 -10.69 -13.39 2.63
C ILE A 79 -11.02 -12.46 1.45
N CYS A 80 -10.08 -11.59 1.06
CA CYS A 80 -10.25 -10.73 -0.12
C CYS A 80 -10.45 -11.56 -1.40
N SER A 81 -9.70 -12.66 -1.55
CA SER A 81 -9.85 -13.59 -2.67
C SER A 81 -11.23 -14.26 -2.71
N GLN A 82 -11.81 -14.57 -1.56
CA GLN A 82 -13.17 -15.14 -1.48
C GLN A 82 -14.22 -14.10 -1.85
N LYS A 83 -14.06 -12.85 -1.41
CA LYS A 83 -14.96 -11.74 -1.79
C LYS A 83 -14.93 -11.51 -3.31
N HIS A 84 -13.76 -11.45 -3.92
CA HIS A 84 -13.62 -11.31 -5.38
C HIS A 84 -14.29 -12.46 -6.14
N ALA A 85 -14.22 -13.69 -5.61
CA ALA A 85 -14.90 -14.83 -6.20
C ALA A 85 -16.43 -14.77 -6.05
N GLN A 86 -16.94 -14.25 -4.94
CA GLN A 86 -18.38 -14.05 -4.72
C GLN A 86 -18.94 -12.93 -5.60
N ASP A 87 -18.18 -11.84 -5.76
CA ASP A 87 -18.61 -10.65 -6.49
C ASP A 87 -18.38 -10.77 -8.02
N ASN A 88 -17.87 -11.91 -8.51
CA ASN A 88 -17.46 -12.11 -9.90
C ASN A 88 -16.55 -10.98 -10.41
N HIS A 89 -15.58 -10.59 -9.59
CA HIS A 89 -14.73 -9.43 -9.83
C HIS A 89 -13.90 -9.60 -11.12
N VAL A 90 -14.04 -8.65 -12.05
CA VAL A 90 -13.34 -8.65 -13.34
C VAL A 90 -12.09 -7.78 -13.23
N VAL A 91 -10.91 -8.39 -13.45
CA VAL A 91 -9.61 -7.70 -13.36
C VAL A 91 -9.45 -6.58 -14.38
N GLU A 92 -10.11 -6.70 -15.54
CA GLU A 92 -10.05 -5.69 -16.61
C GLU A 92 -10.80 -4.40 -16.24
N ASP A 93 -11.80 -4.49 -15.37
CA ASP A 93 -12.56 -3.33 -14.85
C ASP A 93 -11.88 -2.69 -13.63
N GLU A 94 -10.72 -3.21 -13.21
CA GLU A 94 -9.98 -2.62 -12.10
C GLU A 94 -9.48 -1.21 -12.45
N SER A 95 -9.89 -0.23 -11.63
CA SER A 95 -9.27 1.09 -11.61
C SER A 95 -7.76 0.97 -11.38
N LEU A 96 -6.99 1.90 -11.94
CA LEU A 96 -5.54 1.99 -11.74
C LEU A 96 -5.15 1.80 -10.26
N SER A 97 -4.15 0.94 -10.03
CA SER A 97 -3.61 0.70 -8.70
C SER A 97 -3.12 1.99 -8.05
N TRP A 98 -3.08 2.03 -6.70
CA TRP A 98 -2.61 3.21 -5.97
C TRP A 98 -1.23 3.67 -6.45
N TYR A 99 -0.31 2.73 -6.70
CA TYR A 99 1.04 3.04 -7.20
C TYR A 99 1.04 3.71 -8.57
N ARG A 100 0.18 3.26 -9.51
CA ARG A 100 0.07 3.90 -10.81
C ARG A 100 -0.54 5.30 -10.69
N ARG A 101 -1.63 5.44 -9.92
CA ARG A 101 -2.27 6.74 -9.68
C ARG A 101 -1.29 7.75 -9.09
N HIS A 102 -0.53 7.34 -8.07
CA HIS A 102 0.44 8.20 -7.40
C HIS A 102 1.63 8.56 -8.30
N ARG A 103 2.17 7.59 -9.05
CA ARG A 103 3.26 7.83 -10.00
C ARG A 103 2.82 8.78 -11.12
N ASP A 104 1.66 8.54 -11.72
CA ASP A 104 1.16 9.34 -12.83
C ASP A 104 0.82 10.76 -12.37
N ALA A 105 0.27 10.93 -11.16
CA ALA A 105 0.04 12.24 -10.54
C ALA A 105 1.36 13.00 -10.33
N LYS A 106 2.41 12.33 -9.84
CA LYS A 106 3.74 12.94 -9.68
C LYS A 106 4.30 13.42 -11.03
N ILE A 107 4.27 12.56 -12.06
CA ILE A 107 4.73 12.92 -13.41
C ILE A 107 3.95 14.11 -13.97
N GLN A 108 2.64 14.19 -13.73
CA GLN A 108 1.82 15.33 -14.17
C GLN A 108 2.20 16.63 -13.45
N ARG A 109 2.49 16.58 -12.15
CA ARG A 109 2.98 17.73 -11.38
C ARG A 109 4.33 18.20 -11.89
N ASP A 110 5.29 17.29 -12.06
CA ASP A 110 6.64 17.59 -12.55
C ASP A 110 6.59 18.24 -13.95
N ASN A 111 5.76 17.70 -14.86
CA ASN A 111 5.57 18.27 -16.18
C ASN A 111 4.92 19.67 -16.15
N ARG A 112 4.01 19.92 -15.19
CA ARG A 112 3.37 21.22 -15.01
C ARG A 112 4.35 22.26 -14.46
N ALA A 113 5.21 21.88 -13.51
CA ALA A 113 6.28 22.73 -12.98
C ALA A 113 7.28 23.11 -14.10
N ALA A 114 7.71 22.12 -14.89
CA ALA A 114 8.61 22.34 -16.02
C ALA A 114 8.05 23.28 -17.11
N ASN A 115 6.73 23.24 -17.36
CA ASN A 115 6.09 24.10 -18.36
C ASN A 115 5.80 25.53 -17.87
N ASN A 116 5.66 25.73 -16.55
CA ASN A 116 5.32 27.04 -15.98
C ASN A 116 6.53 27.82 -15.44
N GLY A 117 7.74 27.27 -15.49
CA GLY A 117 8.98 27.98 -15.11
C GLY A 117 9.01 28.45 -13.65
N VAL A 118 8.21 27.83 -12.78
CA VAL A 118 8.23 28.09 -11.34
C VAL A 118 9.16 27.04 -10.74
N GLU A 119 10.35 27.46 -10.33
CA GLU A 119 11.16 26.74 -9.36
C GLU A 119 10.32 26.68 -8.07
N THR A 120 9.70 25.53 -7.82
CA THR A 120 9.19 25.22 -6.49
C THR A 120 10.40 24.84 -5.67
N ASP A 121 10.78 25.69 -4.71
CA ASP A 121 11.69 25.30 -3.63
C ASP A 121 11.26 23.93 -3.11
N ASP A 122 12.23 23.02 -2.99
CA ASP A 122 12.11 21.68 -2.42
C ASP A 122 11.75 21.76 -0.92
N GLU A 123 10.57 22.29 -0.60
CA GLU A 123 9.88 21.90 0.62
C GLU A 123 9.13 20.62 0.26
N ASP A 124 9.60 19.51 0.84
CA ASP A 124 8.94 18.21 0.86
C ASP A 124 7.53 18.36 1.46
N ASP A 125 6.60 18.94 0.71
CA ASP A 125 5.17 18.84 0.98
C ASP A 125 4.77 17.40 0.65
N GLU A 126 4.88 16.58 1.69
CA GLU A 126 4.13 15.35 1.88
C GLU A 126 2.63 15.64 1.66
N ASP A 127 2.21 15.75 0.39
CA ASP A 127 0.81 15.69 -0.03
C ASP A 127 0.31 14.26 0.19
N VAL A 128 0.15 13.93 1.47
CA VAL A 128 -0.43 12.72 2.04
C VAL A 128 -1.94 12.92 2.19
N ASP A 129 -2.57 13.86 1.48
CA ASP A 129 -3.97 14.24 1.70
C ASP A 129 -4.92 13.87 0.56
N GLU A 130 -4.97 12.57 0.23
CA GLU A 130 -6.22 11.93 -0.22
C GLU A 130 -6.44 10.59 0.51
N CYS A 131 -6.02 10.56 1.77
CA CYS A 131 -6.44 9.68 2.86
C CYS A 131 -6.29 10.50 4.17
N GLY A 132 -6.92 11.67 4.21
CA GLY A 132 -6.74 12.66 5.28
C GLY A 132 -6.84 12.08 6.69
N ASP A 133 -5.88 12.52 7.51
CA ASP A 133 -5.86 12.56 8.97
C ASP A 133 -5.98 11.25 9.77
N GLY A 134 -4.96 10.40 9.62
CA GLY A 134 -4.68 9.38 10.64
C GLY A 134 -3.48 8.47 10.38
N TYR A 135 -2.79 8.62 9.25
CA TYR A 135 -1.79 7.64 8.81
C TYR A 135 -0.47 8.27 8.34
N THR A 136 -0.13 9.47 8.82
CA THR A 136 1.26 9.93 8.81
C THR A 136 2.05 9.14 9.85
N GLY A 137 3.31 8.83 9.57
CA GLY A 137 4.18 7.97 10.36
C GLY A 137 4.60 8.53 11.73
N GLY A 138 3.72 9.22 12.45
CA GLY A 138 3.89 9.63 13.84
C GLY A 138 3.14 8.69 14.79
N ASN A 139 3.88 8.03 15.69
CA ASN A 139 3.41 7.42 16.93
C ASN A 139 2.02 6.72 16.92
N MET A 140 1.82 5.70 16.08
CA MET A 140 0.70 4.75 16.24
C MET A 140 1.02 3.55 17.15
N PHE A 141 2.23 3.47 17.67
CA PHE A 141 2.58 2.55 18.75
C PHE A 141 2.79 3.42 19.98
N GLY A 142 1.82 3.40 20.89
CA GLY A 142 2.00 4.02 22.21
C GLY A 142 3.33 3.56 22.78
N GLY A 143 4.09 4.51 23.33
CA GLY A 143 5.26 4.20 24.15
C GLY A 143 4.79 3.31 25.28
N ASP A 144 5.15 2.03 25.19
CA ASP A 144 5.24 1.13 26.32
C ASP A 144 6.66 1.33 26.86
N ASP A 145 6.87 2.42 27.58
CA ASP A 145 8.14 2.71 28.27
C ASP A 145 7.79 3.08 29.72
N GLY A 146 8.25 2.22 30.62
CA GLY A 146 7.78 2.05 32.00
C GLY A 146 7.96 3.24 32.93
N ASP A 147 6.99 3.37 33.83
CA ASP A 147 7.17 4.00 35.13
C ASP A 147 7.73 2.94 36.10
N ASP A 148 9.07 2.87 36.15
CA ASP A 148 9.84 2.30 37.26
C ASP A 148 9.94 3.39 38.35
N ASP A 149 8.95 3.41 39.24
CA ASP A 149 8.95 4.29 40.41
C ASP A 149 9.87 3.70 41.50
N GLY A 150 11.18 3.76 41.25
CA GLY A 150 12.20 3.55 42.26
C GLY A 150 12.27 4.75 43.22
N ASP A 151 11.57 4.65 44.35
CA ASP A 151 11.71 5.56 45.49
C ASP A 151 13.12 5.40 46.12
N TYR A 152 13.90 6.49 46.11
CA TYR A 152 15.12 6.72 46.88
C TYR A 152 14.82 7.48 48.17
#